data_AF-A0A0C3B8Q9-F1
#
_entry.id   AF-A0A0C3B8Q9-F1
#
_cell.length_a   1.000
_cell.length_b   1.000
_cell.length_c   1.000
_cell.angle_alpha   90.00
_cell.angle_beta   90.00
_cell.angle_gamma   90.00
#
_symmetry.space_group_name_H-M   'P 1'
#
loop_
_entity.id
_entity.type
_entity.pdbx_description
1 polymer ?
#
loop_
_entity_poly.entity_id
_entity_poly.type
_entity_poly.pdbx_seq_one_letter_code
_entity_poly.pdbx_strand_id
1 'polypeptide(L)'
;MEKSPEPQLYLEQIENLNACHPDWPFALVRLGKAYLLLEDLHGALETFEKASSLLSPVKDEIFAQYVNGLRAFITDLEAEEDAEWAEPSDGVIISPWAPLKDIGQYKFSDARYIRLLCIETNEIENVFALSGESLPRLVNTGFYAGAIDGVKAEGIQEPQKIISILGDLQEKHKIAMKSSRIGSYYDGENTIFYLTHPGVYRKRLITTSLTPEDVVQYTHQSKVPSEMNLFMGMMRKCFEEKHISPFVVAPWTHAAFARWRFECHYWPGLLRREGCLIKAMSAKFGAWSSLLTDAS
;
A
#
# COMPACT_ATOMS: atom_id res chain seq x y z
N MET A 1 -33.57 -25.50 2.34
CA MET A 1 -32.98 -24.50 3.28
C MET A 1 -32.86 -23.21 2.51
N GLU A 2 -33.78 -22.27 2.73
CA GLU A 2 -33.66 -20.92 2.19
C GLU A 2 -32.42 -20.28 2.83
N LYS A 3 -31.49 -19.78 2.01
CA LYS A 3 -30.33 -19.04 2.50
C LYS A 3 -30.87 -17.81 3.23
N SER A 4 -30.54 -17.72 4.52
CA SER A 4 -30.86 -16.60 5.40
C SER A 4 -30.55 -15.26 4.73
N PRO A 5 -31.32 -14.19 5.05
CA PRO A 5 -31.01 -12.83 4.62
C PRO A 5 -29.54 -12.48 4.92
N GLU A 6 -28.99 -11.66 4.03
CA GLU A 6 -27.57 -11.32 3.86
C GLU A 6 -26.81 -11.21 5.20
N PRO A 7 -25.69 -11.94 5.37
CA PRO A 7 -24.85 -11.88 6.57
C PRO A 7 -24.43 -10.46 7.00
N GLN A 8 -24.41 -9.53 6.05
CA GLN A 8 -24.06 -8.12 6.22
C GLN A 8 -25.06 -7.36 7.12
N LEU A 9 -26.35 -7.66 7.05
CA LEU A 9 -27.37 -6.98 7.84
C LEU A 9 -27.29 -7.34 9.33
N TYR A 10 -26.80 -8.55 9.62
CA TYR A 10 -26.50 -8.98 10.99
C TYR A 10 -25.19 -8.38 11.53
N LEU A 11 -24.21 -8.11 10.67
CA LEU A 11 -22.96 -7.48 11.08
C LEU A 11 -23.20 -6.08 11.66
N GLU A 12 -23.97 -5.24 10.95
CA GLU A 12 -24.24 -3.86 11.39
C GLU A 12 -24.89 -3.82 12.78
N GLN A 13 -25.82 -4.74 13.06
CA GLN A 13 -26.46 -4.85 14.38
C GLN A 13 -25.46 -5.26 15.47
N ILE A 14 -24.53 -6.16 15.16
CA ILE A 14 -23.50 -6.63 16.10
C ILE A 14 -22.43 -5.55 16.31
N GLU A 15 -22.04 -4.82 15.27
CA GLU A 15 -21.13 -3.68 15.35
C GLU A 15 -21.72 -2.55 16.20
N ASN A 16 -22.99 -2.20 15.98
CA ASN A 16 -23.70 -1.22 16.80
C ASN A 16 -23.78 -1.65 18.26
N LEU A 17 -24.07 -2.94 18.54
CA LEU A 17 -24.05 -3.47 19.90
C LEU A 17 -22.67 -3.34 20.54
N ASN A 18 -21.60 -3.66 19.81
CA ASN A 18 -20.23 -3.56 20.29
C ASN A 18 -19.79 -2.10 20.47
N ALA A 19 -20.29 -1.17 19.64
CA ALA A 19 -20.04 0.26 19.80
C ALA A 19 -20.70 0.83 21.07
N CYS A 20 -21.92 0.37 21.40
CA CYS A 20 -22.59 0.74 22.66
C CYS A 20 -21.93 0.11 23.90
N HIS A 21 -21.26 -1.05 23.75
CA HIS A 21 -20.69 -1.81 24.85
C HIS A 21 -19.28 -2.36 24.52
N PRO A 22 -18.28 -1.49 24.34
CA PRO A 22 -16.96 -1.87 23.80
C PRO A 22 -16.16 -2.81 24.71
N ASP A 23 -16.50 -2.87 25.99
CA ASP A 23 -15.82 -3.66 27.02
C ASP A 23 -16.67 -4.83 27.51
N TRP A 24 -17.80 -5.12 26.84
CA TRP A 24 -18.62 -6.28 27.17
C TRP A 24 -18.09 -7.52 26.43
N PRO A 25 -17.50 -8.51 27.13
CA PRO A 25 -16.79 -9.60 26.45
C PRO A 25 -17.69 -10.44 25.54
N PHE A 26 -18.98 -10.57 25.89
CA PHE A 26 -19.94 -11.33 25.09
C PHE A 26 -20.32 -10.62 23.79
N ALA A 27 -20.33 -9.28 23.75
CA ALA A 27 -20.51 -8.55 22.50
C ALA A 27 -19.30 -8.76 21.58
N LEU A 28 -18.09 -8.69 22.13
CA LEU A 28 -16.86 -8.98 21.40
C LEU A 28 -16.85 -10.41 20.85
N VAL A 29 -17.22 -11.42 21.65
CA VAL A 29 -17.31 -12.80 21.15
C VAL A 29 -18.31 -12.94 20.00
N ARG A 30 -19.44 -12.23 20.03
CA ARG A 30 -20.40 -12.23 18.91
C ARG A 30 -19.84 -11.56 17.67
N LEU A 31 -19.14 -10.45 17.83
CA LEU A 31 -18.48 -9.75 16.74
C LEU A 31 -17.37 -10.60 16.12
N GLY A 32 -16.53 -11.25 16.92
CA GLY A 32 -15.50 -12.16 16.43
C GLY A 32 -16.09 -13.33 15.64
N LYS A 33 -17.24 -13.88 16.07
CA LYS A 33 -17.96 -14.90 15.30
C LYS A 33 -18.53 -14.37 13.99
N ALA A 34 -19.01 -13.14 13.96
CA ALA A 34 -19.47 -12.50 12.73
C ALA A 34 -18.30 -12.33 11.74
N TYR A 35 -17.12 -11.92 12.21
CA TYR A 35 -15.93 -11.84 11.38
C TYR A 35 -15.49 -13.20 10.84
N LEU A 36 -15.56 -14.28 11.62
CA LEU A 36 -15.30 -15.63 11.10
C LEU A 36 -16.26 -16.03 9.98
N LEU A 37 -17.54 -15.67 10.08
CA LEU A 37 -18.54 -15.95 9.03
C LEU A 37 -18.28 -15.15 7.75
N LEU A 38 -17.54 -14.04 7.85
CA LEU A 38 -17.13 -13.20 6.74
C LEU A 38 -15.70 -13.52 6.26
N GLU A 39 -15.10 -14.60 6.78
CA GLU A 39 -13.73 -15.03 6.47
C GLU A 39 -12.64 -13.99 6.85
N ASP A 40 -12.98 -13.01 7.70
CA ASP A 40 -12.03 -12.07 8.30
C ASP A 40 -11.39 -12.70 9.56
N LEU A 41 -10.46 -13.64 9.33
CA LEU A 41 -9.82 -14.42 10.39
C LEU A 41 -9.04 -13.54 11.37
N HIS A 42 -8.33 -12.53 10.89
CA HIS A 42 -7.54 -11.61 11.73
C HIS A 42 -8.43 -10.67 12.55
N GLY A 43 -9.49 -10.12 11.94
CA GLY A 43 -10.48 -9.32 12.66
C GLY A 43 -11.18 -10.14 13.76
N ALA A 44 -11.48 -11.40 13.47
CA ALA A 44 -12.00 -12.34 14.45
C ALA A 44 -11.02 -12.59 15.61
N LEU A 45 -9.76 -12.91 15.30
CA LEU A 45 -8.72 -13.17 16.30
C LEU A 45 -8.50 -11.96 17.22
N GLU A 46 -8.33 -10.76 16.65
CA GLU A 46 -8.16 -9.51 17.43
C GLU A 46 -9.33 -9.31 18.40
N THR A 47 -10.56 -9.55 17.92
CA THR A 47 -11.77 -9.37 18.72
C THR A 47 -11.85 -10.41 19.85
N PHE A 48 -11.49 -11.67 19.59
CA PHE A 48 -11.48 -12.70 20.62
C PHE A 48 -10.36 -12.52 21.65
N GLU A 49 -9.17 -12.06 21.23
CA GLU A 49 -8.08 -11.72 22.15
C GLU A 49 -8.49 -10.58 23.09
N LYS A 50 -9.16 -9.54 22.55
CA LYS A 50 -9.73 -8.47 23.38
C LYS A 50 -10.74 -9.02 24.38
N ALA A 51 -11.67 -9.88 23.94
CA ALA A 51 -12.63 -10.52 24.83
C ALA A 51 -11.94 -11.36 25.92
N SER A 52 -10.91 -12.12 25.55
CA SER A 52 -10.14 -12.95 26.48
C SER A 52 -9.41 -12.11 27.52
N SER A 53 -8.89 -10.93 27.14
CA SER A 53 -8.23 -10.00 28.07
C SER A 53 -9.17 -9.48 29.16
N LEU A 54 -10.44 -9.24 28.81
CA LEU A 54 -11.48 -8.77 29.73
C LEU A 54 -12.05 -9.88 30.61
N LEU A 55 -12.01 -11.14 30.13
CA LEU A 55 -12.41 -12.33 30.88
C LEU A 55 -11.32 -12.90 31.80
N SER A 56 -10.11 -12.32 31.79
CA SER A 56 -8.96 -12.76 32.60
C SER A 56 -9.30 -13.08 34.08
N PRO A 57 -10.17 -12.32 34.78
CA PRO A 57 -10.55 -12.65 36.16
C PRO A 57 -11.31 -13.97 36.33
N VAL A 58 -11.98 -14.47 35.28
CA VAL A 58 -12.89 -15.62 35.33
C VAL A 58 -12.21 -16.92 34.86
N LYS A 59 -11.02 -16.84 34.24
CA LYS A 59 -10.26 -17.97 33.68
C LYS A 59 -11.15 -18.97 32.93
N ASP A 60 -11.64 -18.57 31.76
CA ASP A 60 -12.27 -19.51 30.83
C ASP A 60 -11.19 -20.24 30.01
N GLU A 61 -10.76 -21.40 30.49
CA GLU A 61 -9.72 -22.22 29.84
C GLU A 61 -10.14 -22.71 28.45
N ILE A 62 -11.44 -22.96 28.25
CA ILE A 62 -11.97 -23.44 26.98
C ILE A 62 -11.89 -22.33 25.93
N PHE A 63 -12.32 -21.12 26.31
CA PHE A 63 -12.22 -19.97 25.42
C PHE A 63 -10.75 -19.62 25.11
N ALA A 64 -9.85 -19.68 26.10
CA ALA A 64 -8.42 -19.46 25.88
C ALA A 64 -7.82 -20.50 24.90
N GLN A 65 -8.17 -21.78 25.04
CA GLN A 65 -7.77 -22.83 24.09
C GLN A 65 -8.28 -22.55 22.68
N TYR A 66 -9.54 -22.11 22.55
CA TYR A 66 -10.11 -21.74 21.27
C TYR A 66 -9.36 -20.59 20.59
N VAL A 67 -9.05 -19.51 21.31
CA VAL A 67 -8.29 -18.37 20.77
C VAL A 67 -6.88 -18.79 20.35
N ASN A 68 -6.20 -19.61 21.15
CA ASN A 68 -4.89 -20.14 20.79
C ASN A 68 -4.94 -21.06 19.56
N GLY A 69 -5.99 -21.88 19.43
CA GLY A 69 -6.22 -22.73 18.26
C GLY A 69 -6.45 -21.91 17.00
N LEU A 70 -7.26 -20.85 17.06
CA LEU A 70 -7.46 -19.94 15.93
C LEU A 70 -6.16 -19.22 15.54
N ARG A 71 -5.36 -18.78 16.52
CA ARG A 71 -4.05 -18.17 16.24
C ARG A 71 -3.12 -19.14 15.49
N ALA A 72 -3.01 -20.37 15.97
CA ALA A 72 -2.18 -21.39 15.32
C ALA A 72 -2.67 -21.67 13.89
N PHE A 73 -3.98 -21.81 13.69
CA PHE A 73 -4.58 -22.00 12.38
C PHE A 73 -4.27 -20.86 11.39
N ILE A 74 -4.36 -19.59 11.84
CA ILE A 74 -4.00 -18.44 11.01
C ILE A 74 -2.51 -18.45 10.67
N THR A 75 -1.64 -18.75 11.65
CA THR A 75 -0.20 -18.84 11.41
C THR A 75 0.17 -19.96 10.44
N ASP A 76 -0.51 -21.11 10.51
CA ASP A 76 -0.30 -22.21 9.56
C ASP A 76 -0.75 -21.81 8.15
N LEU A 77 -1.91 -21.17 8.01
CA LEU A 77 -2.39 -20.64 6.72
C LEU A 77 -1.43 -19.60 6.12
N GLU A 78 -0.94 -18.65 6.92
CA GLU A 78 0.04 -17.65 6.47
C GLU A 78 1.35 -18.32 6.03
N ALA A 79 1.79 -19.37 6.73
CA ALA A 79 2.98 -20.12 6.35
C ALA A 79 2.79 -20.94 5.07
N GLU A 80 1.60 -21.52 4.85
CA GLU A 80 1.24 -22.20 3.61
C GLU A 80 1.19 -21.23 2.43
N GLU A 81 0.55 -20.07 2.61
CA GLU A 81 0.51 -19.00 1.60
C GLU A 81 1.93 -18.50 1.30
N ASP A 82 2.74 -18.18 2.31
CA ASP A 82 4.14 -17.76 2.12
C ASP A 82 4.96 -18.84 1.39
N ALA A 83 4.71 -20.13 1.67
CA ALA A 83 5.36 -21.23 0.98
C ALA A 83 4.90 -21.35 -0.48
N GLU A 84 3.61 -21.16 -0.77
CA GLU A 84 3.08 -21.11 -2.14
C GLU A 84 3.67 -19.92 -2.92
N TRP A 85 3.77 -18.74 -2.31
CA TRP A 85 4.44 -17.60 -2.94
C TRP A 85 5.96 -17.78 -3.06
N ALA A 86 6.60 -18.57 -2.20
CA ALA A 86 8.03 -18.88 -2.33
C ALA A 86 8.30 -19.95 -3.39
N GLU A 87 7.42 -20.94 -3.50
CA GLU A 87 7.52 -22.12 -4.37
C GLU A 87 6.20 -22.38 -5.12
N PRO A 88 5.78 -21.49 -6.03
CA PRO A 88 4.47 -21.56 -6.67
C PRO A 88 4.30 -22.87 -7.46
N SER A 89 3.25 -23.64 -7.10
CA SER A 89 2.91 -24.93 -7.71
C SER A 89 2.56 -24.84 -9.19
N ASP A 90 2.15 -23.65 -9.65
CA ASP A 90 1.46 -23.46 -10.92
C ASP A 90 2.40 -23.07 -12.08
N GLY A 91 3.71 -23.22 -11.90
CA GLY A 91 4.68 -22.80 -12.91
C GLY A 91 4.66 -21.28 -13.18
N VAL A 92 4.00 -20.50 -12.31
CA VAL A 92 4.18 -19.05 -12.23
C VAL A 92 5.57 -18.83 -11.70
N ILE A 93 6.47 -18.54 -12.62
CA ILE A 93 7.90 -18.45 -12.37
C ILE A 93 8.19 -17.28 -11.41
N ILE A 94 8.32 -17.57 -10.12
CA ILE A 94 9.27 -16.88 -9.23
C ILE A 94 10.60 -17.65 -9.28
N SER A 95 11.00 -18.13 -10.46
CA SER A 95 12.45 -18.27 -10.66
C SER A 95 13.03 -16.85 -10.68
N PRO A 96 14.29 -16.65 -10.27
CA PRO A 96 14.99 -15.41 -10.56
C PRO A 96 14.71 -15.12 -12.03
N TRP A 97 14.02 -14.01 -12.33
CA TRP A 97 13.78 -13.64 -13.71
C TRP A 97 15.15 -13.53 -14.35
N ALA A 98 15.54 -14.58 -15.05
CA ALA A 98 16.73 -14.63 -15.82
C ALA A 98 16.29 -14.11 -17.17
N PRO A 99 16.75 -12.92 -17.57
CA PRO A 99 16.74 -12.55 -18.96
C PRO A 99 16.97 -13.80 -19.82
N LEU A 100 16.04 -14.13 -20.71
CA LEU A 100 16.40 -15.00 -21.84
C LEU A 100 17.70 -14.40 -22.39
N LYS A 101 18.73 -15.23 -22.58
CA LYS A 101 20.14 -14.81 -22.78
C LYS A 101 20.37 -13.80 -23.92
N ASP A 102 19.32 -13.46 -24.68
CA ASP A 102 19.23 -12.44 -25.71
C ASP A 102 18.30 -11.25 -25.38
N ILE A 103 18.25 -10.75 -24.14
CA ILE A 103 17.46 -9.53 -23.83
C ILE A 103 17.86 -8.30 -24.64
N GLY A 104 19.04 -8.29 -25.26
CA GLY A 104 19.39 -7.29 -26.28
C GLY A 104 18.40 -7.21 -27.44
N GLN A 105 17.60 -8.25 -27.68
CA GLN A 105 16.53 -8.30 -28.69
C GLN A 105 15.18 -7.76 -28.19
N TYR A 106 14.95 -7.68 -26.87
CA TYR A 106 13.70 -7.22 -26.26
C TYR A 106 13.72 -5.74 -25.87
N LYS A 107 14.40 -4.88 -26.65
CA LYS A 107 14.34 -3.41 -26.46
C LYS A 107 12.91 -2.84 -26.42
N PHE A 108 11.94 -3.59 -26.93
CA PHE A 108 10.53 -3.22 -26.97
C PHE A 108 9.74 -3.57 -25.69
N SER A 109 10.12 -4.57 -24.89
CA SER A 109 9.36 -4.94 -23.69
C SER A 109 9.45 -3.87 -22.61
N ASP A 110 10.65 -3.34 -22.37
CA ASP A 110 10.89 -2.33 -21.33
C ASP A 110 10.16 -1.04 -21.67
N ALA A 111 10.21 -0.62 -22.93
CA ALA A 111 9.51 0.56 -23.40
C ALA A 111 7.98 0.40 -23.31
N ARG A 112 7.43 -0.79 -23.56
CA ARG A 112 5.99 -1.06 -23.41
C ARG A 112 5.57 -1.00 -21.94
N TYR A 113 6.31 -1.67 -21.07
CA TYR A 113 6.04 -1.69 -19.63
C TYR A 113 6.12 -0.29 -19.01
N ILE A 114 7.17 0.49 -19.33
CA ILE A 114 7.29 1.87 -18.86
C ILE A 114 6.10 2.71 -19.33
N ARG A 115 5.68 2.57 -20.60
CA ARG A 115 4.52 3.31 -21.11
C ARG A 115 3.23 2.95 -20.40
N LEU A 116 3.00 1.65 -20.14
CA LEU A 116 1.84 1.18 -19.40
C LEU A 116 1.84 1.77 -17.98
N LEU A 117 2.96 1.66 -17.26
CA LEU A 117 3.11 2.22 -15.93
C LEU A 117 2.87 3.74 -15.90
N CYS A 118 3.40 4.48 -16.87
CA CYS A 118 3.14 5.93 -17.00
C CYS A 118 1.64 6.22 -17.15
N ILE A 119 0.92 5.42 -17.94
CA ILE A 119 -0.52 5.61 -18.16
C ILE A 119 -1.29 5.28 -16.88
N GLU A 120 -1.12 4.07 -16.35
CA GLU A 120 -1.88 3.58 -15.19
C GLU A 120 -1.66 4.46 -13.94
N THR A 121 -0.43 4.90 -13.68
CA THR A 121 -0.14 5.79 -12.54
C THR A 121 -0.81 7.16 -12.67
N ASN A 122 -0.98 7.69 -13.88
CA ASN A 122 -1.69 8.96 -14.10
C ASN A 122 -3.21 8.79 -14.06
N GLU A 123 -3.74 7.65 -14.49
CA GLU A 123 -5.17 7.34 -14.36
C GLU A 123 -5.57 7.16 -12.88
N ILE A 124 -4.73 6.48 -12.09
CA ILE A 124 -4.94 6.34 -10.63
C ILE A 124 -5.01 7.71 -9.92
N GLU A 125 -4.19 8.66 -10.37
CA GLU A 125 -4.16 10.03 -9.84
C GLU A 125 -5.19 10.97 -10.51
N ASN A 126 -6.08 10.43 -11.37
CA ASN A 126 -7.11 11.15 -12.11
C ASN A 126 -6.59 12.34 -12.95
N VAL A 127 -5.34 12.27 -13.44
CA VAL A 127 -4.75 13.33 -14.28
C VAL A 127 -5.45 13.39 -15.64
N PHE A 128 -5.76 12.22 -16.19
CA PHE A 128 -6.61 11.97 -17.35
C PHE A 128 -7.15 10.55 -17.23
N ALA A 129 -8.17 10.20 -18.01
CA ALA A 129 -8.63 8.82 -18.13
C ALA A 129 -8.90 8.48 -19.60
N LEU A 130 -8.21 7.48 -20.13
CA LEU A 130 -8.34 7.07 -21.52
C LEU A 130 -9.59 6.21 -21.75
N SER A 131 -10.03 6.14 -23.00
CA SER A 131 -11.15 5.29 -23.42
C SER A 131 -10.84 4.58 -24.74
N GLY A 132 -11.67 3.60 -25.09
CA GLY A 132 -11.55 2.84 -26.34
C GLY A 132 -10.23 2.09 -26.44
N GLU A 133 -9.61 2.11 -27.63
CA GLU A 133 -8.37 1.38 -27.94
C GLU A 133 -7.11 2.22 -27.65
N SER A 134 -7.24 3.31 -26.90
CA SER A 134 -6.12 4.23 -26.65
C SER A 134 -4.98 3.57 -25.89
N LEU A 135 -5.29 2.78 -24.86
CA LEU A 135 -4.29 2.09 -24.03
C LEU A 135 -3.42 1.11 -24.85
N PRO A 136 -3.98 0.10 -25.55
CA PRO A 136 -3.16 -0.82 -26.33
C PRO A 136 -2.38 -0.11 -27.44
N ARG A 137 -2.92 0.97 -28.03
CA ARG A 137 -2.19 1.75 -29.05
C ARG A 137 -1.00 2.51 -28.45
N LEU A 138 -1.20 3.25 -27.37
CA LEU A 138 -0.12 4.00 -26.72
C LEU A 138 0.98 3.06 -26.21
N VAL A 139 0.59 1.96 -25.55
CA VAL A 139 1.52 0.94 -25.04
C VAL A 139 2.30 0.29 -26.16
N ASN A 140 1.67 -0.06 -27.30
CA ASN A 140 2.39 -0.74 -28.38
C ASN A 140 3.20 0.22 -29.25
N THR A 141 2.59 1.34 -29.66
CA THR A 141 3.09 2.18 -30.76
C THR A 141 3.80 3.46 -30.32
N GLY A 142 3.48 4.00 -29.13
CA GLY A 142 4.18 5.15 -28.54
C GLY A 142 3.22 6.25 -28.16
N PHE A 143 3.74 7.32 -27.55
CA PHE A 143 2.94 8.48 -27.17
C PHE A 143 2.80 9.44 -28.36
N TYR A 144 1.65 9.44 -29.02
CA TYR A 144 1.26 10.43 -30.03
C TYR A 144 -0.27 10.62 -30.02
N ALA A 145 -0.72 11.82 -30.40
CA ALA A 145 -2.13 12.19 -30.19
C ALA A 145 -3.12 11.32 -30.98
N GLY A 146 -2.73 10.84 -32.16
CA GLY A 146 -3.55 9.93 -32.97
C GLY A 146 -3.73 8.53 -32.36
N ALA A 147 -2.99 8.19 -31.31
CA ALA A 147 -3.22 6.96 -30.54
C ALA A 147 -4.33 7.11 -29.51
N ILE A 148 -4.86 8.32 -29.27
CA ILE A 148 -5.93 8.59 -28.30
C ILE A 148 -7.26 8.64 -29.06
N ASP A 149 -8.07 7.59 -28.92
CA ASP A 149 -9.41 7.49 -29.53
C ASP A 149 -10.45 8.30 -28.77
N GLY A 150 -10.24 8.54 -27.49
CA GLY A 150 -11.10 9.35 -26.65
C GLY A 150 -10.59 9.43 -25.22
N VAL A 151 -10.98 10.50 -24.53
CA VAL A 151 -10.69 10.75 -23.12
C VAL A 151 -12.03 10.81 -22.38
N LYS A 152 -12.13 10.16 -21.23
CA LYS A 152 -13.31 10.27 -20.35
C LYS A 152 -13.35 11.69 -19.78
N ALA A 153 -14.53 12.19 -19.42
CA ALA A 153 -14.76 13.57 -19.02
C ALA A 153 -13.97 14.07 -17.77
N GLU A 154 -13.21 13.21 -17.11
CA GLU A 154 -12.42 13.50 -15.92
C GLU A 154 -10.98 13.87 -16.28
N GLY A 155 -10.46 14.92 -15.65
CA GLY A 155 -9.08 15.39 -15.85
C GLY A 155 -8.83 16.11 -17.18
N ILE A 156 -7.59 16.06 -17.65
CA ILE A 156 -7.14 16.72 -18.88
C ILE A 156 -7.72 16.02 -20.10
N GLN A 157 -8.48 16.75 -20.92
CA GLN A 157 -9.17 16.21 -22.09
C GLN A 157 -8.39 16.34 -23.40
N GLU A 158 -7.37 17.20 -23.43
CA GLU A 158 -6.65 17.53 -24.65
C GLU A 158 -5.58 16.48 -24.95
N PRO A 159 -5.69 15.70 -26.06
CA PRO A 159 -4.74 14.63 -26.37
C PRO A 159 -3.29 15.10 -26.41
N GLN A 160 -3.03 16.29 -26.95
CA GLN A 160 -1.66 16.83 -27.02
C GLN A 160 -1.06 17.09 -25.64
N LYS A 161 -1.86 17.57 -24.67
CA LYS A 161 -1.41 17.78 -23.29
C LYS A 161 -1.15 16.44 -22.61
N ILE A 162 -2.00 15.44 -22.83
CA ILE A 162 -1.79 14.07 -22.31
C ILE A 162 -0.49 13.49 -22.84
N ILE A 163 -0.23 13.58 -24.15
CA ILE A 163 1.01 13.10 -24.75
C ILE A 163 2.24 13.84 -24.19
N SER A 164 2.13 15.16 -24.01
CA SER A 164 3.20 15.95 -23.39
C SER A 164 3.50 15.46 -21.96
N ILE A 165 2.47 15.20 -21.15
CA ILE A 165 2.62 14.69 -19.78
C ILE A 165 3.27 13.31 -19.78
N LEU A 166 2.79 12.40 -20.64
CA LEU A 166 3.31 11.05 -20.75
C LEU A 166 4.78 11.02 -21.23
N GLY A 167 5.11 11.85 -22.23
CA GLY A 167 6.47 12.02 -22.72
C GLY A 167 7.41 12.59 -21.65
N ASP A 168 6.96 13.66 -20.97
CA ASP A 168 7.66 14.25 -19.83
C ASP A 168 7.89 13.23 -18.73
N LEU A 169 6.89 12.42 -18.36
CA LEU A 169 7.00 11.44 -17.28
C LEU A 169 7.99 10.34 -17.67
N GLN A 170 7.97 9.87 -18.91
CA GLN A 170 8.92 8.87 -19.39
C GLN A 170 10.35 9.41 -19.40
N GLU A 171 10.54 10.66 -19.83
CA GLU A 171 11.82 11.33 -19.79
C GLU A 171 12.27 11.61 -18.35
N LYS A 172 11.38 12.09 -17.49
CA LYS A 172 11.63 12.35 -16.06
C LYS A 172 11.87 11.07 -15.30
N HIS A 173 11.22 9.95 -15.62
CA HIS A 173 11.49 8.64 -15.03
C HIS A 173 12.86 8.14 -15.49
N LYS A 174 13.18 8.27 -16.77
CA LYS A 174 14.52 7.98 -17.33
C LYS A 174 15.62 8.86 -16.71
N ILE A 175 15.31 10.11 -16.38
CA ILE A 175 16.20 11.05 -15.69
C ILE A 175 16.27 10.74 -14.20
N ALA A 176 15.16 10.44 -13.53
CA ALA A 176 15.12 10.04 -12.11
C ALA A 176 15.90 8.74 -11.88
N MET A 177 15.87 7.83 -12.85
CA MET A 177 16.70 6.62 -12.90
C MET A 177 18.18 6.89 -13.25
N LYS A 178 18.55 8.11 -13.68
CA LYS A 178 19.92 8.45 -14.13
C LYS A 178 20.62 9.56 -13.33
N SER A 179 19.91 10.54 -12.78
CA SER A 179 20.46 11.75 -12.16
C SER A 179 19.33 12.69 -11.75
N SER A 180 19.17 12.91 -10.44
CA SER A 180 18.16 13.78 -9.84
C SER A 180 18.51 15.26 -9.98
N ARG A 181 17.69 16.04 -10.71
CA ARG A 181 17.45 17.50 -10.56
C ARG A 181 16.51 18.03 -11.66
N ILE A 182 15.31 18.49 -11.31
CA ILE A 182 14.50 19.40 -12.16
C ILE A 182 13.86 20.44 -11.23
N GLY A 183 13.92 21.73 -11.56
CA GLY A 183 13.60 22.83 -10.63
C GLY A 183 12.46 23.76 -11.03
N SER A 184 11.98 23.76 -12.27
CA SER A 184 10.92 24.69 -12.71
C SER A 184 10.38 24.31 -14.09
N TYR A 185 9.18 24.79 -14.41
CA TYR A 185 8.60 24.79 -15.75
C TYR A 185 8.34 26.23 -16.17
N TYR A 186 8.69 26.56 -17.42
CA TYR A 186 8.47 27.89 -18.01
C TYR A 186 7.51 27.75 -19.18
N ASP A 187 6.37 28.44 -19.13
CA ASP A 187 5.29 28.32 -20.13
C ASP A 187 5.36 29.37 -21.25
N GLY A 188 6.38 30.23 -21.24
CA GLY A 188 6.54 31.34 -22.18
C GLY A 188 6.33 32.71 -21.54
N GLU A 189 5.46 32.82 -20.53
CA GLU A 189 5.14 34.08 -19.86
C GLU A 189 5.42 34.04 -18.35
N ASN A 190 5.33 32.86 -17.73
CA ASN A 190 5.52 32.68 -16.30
C ASN A 190 6.47 31.50 -16.01
N THR A 191 7.33 31.69 -15.01
CA THR A 191 8.02 30.57 -14.36
C THR A 191 7.09 30.00 -13.31
N ILE A 192 6.50 28.84 -13.58
CA ILE A 192 5.72 28.11 -12.58
C ILE A 192 6.71 27.37 -11.68
N PHE A 193 6.96 27.94 -10.52
CA PHE A 193 7.65 27.24 -9.45
C PHE A 193 6.69 26.21 -8.87
N TYR A 194 6.96 24.92 -9.11
CA TYR A 194 6.28 23.85 -8.38
C TYR A 194 6.36 24.13 -6.88
N LEU A 195 5.26 23.95 -6.13
CA LEU A 195 5.21 24.06 -4.66
C LEU A 195 6.33 23.26 -3.96
N THR A 196 6.89 22.28 -4.67
CA THR A 196 8.07 21.50 -4.33
C THR A 196 8.95 21.35 -5.56
N HIS A 197 10.21 21.79 -5.51
CA HIS A 197 11.16 21.52 -6.59
C HIS A 197 11.45 20.01 -6.66
N PRO A 198 11.34 19.36 -7.82
CA PRO A 198 11.78 17.98 -7.97
C PRO A 198 13.21 17.76 -7.46
N GLY A 199 13.39 16.75 -6.61
CA GLY A 199 14.67 16.46 -5.95
C GLY A 199 14.98 17.32 -4.72
N VAL A 200 14.03 18.15 -4.25
CA VAL A 200 14.12 18.89 -2.99
C VAL A 200 12.96 18.47 -2.09
N TYR A 201 13.24 18.25 -0.80
CA TYR A 201 12.19 17.97 0.17
C TYR A 201 11.21 19.14 0.29
N ARG A 202 9.96 18.81 0.63
CA ARG A 202 8.92 19.81 0.90
C ARG A 202 9.36 20.79 1.98
N LYS A 203 9.03 22.07 1.78
CA LYS A 203 9.30 23.16 2.75
C LYS A 203 8.07 23.55 3.57
N ARG A 204 6.91 22.96 3.28
CA ARG A 204 5.63 23.23 3.93
C ARG A 204 5.03 21.93 4.41
N LEU A 205 4.22 22.04 5.46
CA LEU A 205 3.37 20.96 5.92
C LEU A 205 2.35 20.65 4.82
N ILE A 206 2.20 19.38 4.50
CA ILE A 206 1.17 18.89 3.58
C ILE A 206 0.11 18.22 4.46
N THR A 207 -1.14 18.35 4.07
CA THR A 207 -2.27 17.64 4.68
C THR A 207 -3.14 17.10 3.57
N THR A 208 -3.80 15.98 3.81
CA THR A 208 -4.89 15.49 2.98
C THR A 208 -6.08 15.28 3.87
N SER A 209 -7.27 15.54 3.34
CA SER A 209 -8.52 15.24 4.02
C SER A 209 -9.11 14.00 3.37
N LEU A 210 -9.34 12.95 4.15
CA LEU A 210 -10.12 11.79 3.69
C LEU A 210 -11.62 12.12 3.78
N THR A 211 -11.99 12.83 4.84
CA THR A 211 -13.29 13.46 5.09
C THR A 211 -13.03 14.88 5.63
N PRO A 212 -14.03 15.77 5.69
CA PRO A 212 -13.87 17.08 6.32
C PRO A 212 -13.36 17.00 7.77
N GLU A 213 -13.66 15.91 8.47
CA GLU A 213 -13.29 15.66 9.86
C GLU A 213 -11.95 14.91 10.00
N ASP A 214 -11.57 14.09 9.00
CA ASP A 214 -10.36 13.27 9.00
C ASP A 214 -9.25 13.92 8.19
N VAL A 215 -8.48 14.79 8.84
CA VAL A 215 -7.28 15.39 8.27
C VAL A 215 -6.06 14.55 8.63
N VAL A 216 -5.44 13.98 7.60
CA VAL A 216 -4.15 13.31 7.74
C VAL A 216 -3.04 14.32 7.49
N GLN A 217 -2.26 14.59 8.54
CA GLN A 217 -1.07 15.44 8.45
C GLN A 217 0.11 14.63 7.93
N TYR A 218 1.08 15.31 7.33
CA TYR A 218 2.25 14.72 6.70
C TYR A 218 3.50 15.03 7.53
N THR A 219 4.56 14.22 7.46
CA THR A 219 5.80 14.46 8.24
C THR A 219 6.24 15.92 8.10
N HIS A 220 6.39 16.62 9.23
CA HIS A 220 6.79 18.02 9.24
C HIS A 220 8.07 18.24 8.40
N GLN A 221 8.14 19.34 7.62
CA GLN A 221 9.22 19.57 6.65
C GLN A 221 10.63 19.47 7.24
N SER A 222 10.81 19.85 8.52
CA SER A 222 12.11 19.82 9.19
C SER A 222 12.60 18.40 9.51
N LYS A 223 11.68 17.43 9.60
CA LYS A 223 11.98 16.02 9.92
C LYS A 223 12.15 15.16 8.67
N VAL A 224 11.64 15.59 7.51
CA VAL A 224 11.69 14.81 6.26
C VAL A 224 13.10 14.27 5.94
N PRO A 225 14.21 15.04 6.10
CA PRO A 225 15.55 14.51 5.81
C PRO A 225 15.99 13.40 6.78
N SER A 226 15.77 13.58 8.09
CA SER A 226 16.20 12.62 9.11
C SER A 226 15.39 11.34 9.03
N GLU A 227 14.08 11.48 8.83
CA GLU A 227 13.24 10.37 8.46
C GLU A 227 13.87 9.72 7.22
N MET A 228 14.12 10.44 6.08
CA MET A 228 14.57 9.83 4.79
C MET A 228 15.75 8.90 4.94
N ASN A 229 16.70 9.31 5.76
CA ASN A 229 17.85 8.50 6.08
C ASN A 229 17.47 7.21 6.85
N LEU A 230 16.54 7.28 7.80
CA LEU A 230 16.01 6.12 8.52
C LEU A 230 15.31 5.13 7.57
N PHE A 231 14.38 5.57 6.72
CA PHE A 231 13.74 4.68 5.72
C PHE A 231 14.75 4.05 4.79
N MET A 232 15.67 4.83 4.23
CA MET A 232 16.70 4.30 3.34
C MET A 232 17.62 3.30 4.07
N GLY A 233 17.88 3.52 5.36
CA GLY A 233 18.60 2.58 6.22
C GLY A 233 17.84 1.26 6.41
N MET A 234 16.54 1.34 6.71
CA MET A 234 15.68 0.16 6.84
C MET A 234 15.53 -0.60 5.53
N MET A 235 15.33 0.12 4.41
CA MET A 235 15.26 -0.44 3.06
C MET A 235 16.53 -1.22 2.72
N ARG A 236 17.70 -0.61 2.97
CA ARG A 236 18.99 -1.27 2.72
C ARG A 236 19.13 -2.56 3.53
N LYS A 237 18.76 -2.52 4.81
CA LYS A 237 18.74 -3.70 5.69
C LYS A 237 17.81 -4.79 5.16
N CYS A 238 16.61 -4.45 4.71
CA CYS A 238 15.68 -5.40 4.08
C CYS A 238 16.29 -6.06 2.85
N PHE A 239 17.05 -5.31 2.02
CA PHE A 239 17.73 -5.87 0.86
C PHE A 239 18.98 -6.70 1.21
N GLU A 240 19.64 -6.43 2.33
CA GLU A 240 20.76 -7.23 2.84
C GLU A 240 20.28 -8.57 3.44
N GLU A 241 19.06 -8.59 3.99
CA GLU A 241 18.40 -9.77 4.53
C GLU A 241 17.88 -10.67 3.40
N LYS A 242 18.72 -11.65 3.01
CA LYS A 242 18.45 -12.61 1.92
C LYS A 242 17.16 -13.45 2.07
N HIS A 243 16.49 -13.41 3.21
CA HIS A 243 15.35 -14.26 3.54
C HIS A 243 14.01 -13.50 3.50
N ILE A 244 14.00 -12.18 3.31
CA ILE A 244 12.75 -11.43 3.15
C ILE A 244 12.34 -11.48 1.68
N SER A 245 11.11 -11.94 1.43
CA SER A 245 10.54 -11.96 0.09
C SER A 245 10.45 -10.53 -0.49
N PRO A 246 10.86 -10.29 -1.75
CA PRO A 246 10.71 -8.99 -2.40
C PRO A 246 9.24 -8.55 -2.51
N PHE A 247 8.31 -9.51 -2.51
CA PHE A 247 6.86 -9.25 -2.49
C PHE A 247 6.35 -8.77 -1.13
N VAL A 248 7.12 -8.96 -0.06
CA VAL A 248 6.86 -8.33 1.25
C VAL A 248 7.54 -6.97 1.33
N VAL A 249 8.78 -6.88 0.83
CA VAL A 249 9.54 -5.61 0.84
C VAL A 249 8.83 -4.55 0.00
N ALA A 250 8.41 -4.85 -1.23
CA ALA A 250 7.80 -3.88 -2.14
C ALA A 250 6.55 -3.16 -1.59
N PRO A 251 5.50 -3.86 -1.10
CA PRO A 251 4.34 -3.20 -0.50
C PRO A 251 4.70 -2.50 0.80
N TRP A 252 5.61 -3.03 1.61
CA TRP A 252 6.12 -2.31 2.79
C TRP A 252 6.83 -1.02 2.41
N THR A 253 7.71 -1.04 1.40
CA THR A 253 8.39 0.13 0.84
C THR A 253 7.37 1.16 0.37
N HIS A 254 6.37 0.71 -0.39
CA HIS A 254 5.31 1.58 -0.90
C HIS A 254 4.49 2.20 0.23
N ALA A 255 4.04 1.39 1.20
CA ALA A 255 3.28 1.84 2.35
C ALA A 255 4.09 2.76 3.27
N ALA A 256 5.36 2.45 3.53
CA ALA A 256 6.25 3.29 4.31
C ALA A 256 6.51 4.62 3.60
N PHE A 257 6.82 4.61 2.30
CA PHE A 257 6.99 5.83 1.51
C PHE A 257 5.69 6.66 1.42
N ALA A 258 4.54 6.01 1.30
CA ALA A 258 3.22 6.65 1.36
C ALA A 258 2.86 7.13 2.78
N ARG A 259 3.32 6.49 3.85
CA ARG A 259 3.20 7.00 5.23
C ARG A 259 4.16 8.13 5.52
N TRP A 260 5.19 8.30 4.73
CA TRP A 260 6.07 9.46 4.81
C TRP A 260 5.55 10.67 4.07
N ARG A 261 4.61 10.40 3.19
CA ARG A 261 3.50 11.30 3.05
C ARG A 261 2.90 11.55 4.47
N PHE A 262 2.25 10.65 5.20
CA PHE A 262 1.50 10.91 6.46
C PHE A 262 2.19 10.87 7.89
N GLU A 263 2.25 11.99 8.64
CA GLU A 263 2.37 12.02 10.12
C GLU A 263 0.97 11.83 10.75
N CYS A 264 0.54 10.58 10.94
CA CYS A 264 -0.71 10.29 11.67
C CYS A 264 -0.46 10.36 13.19
N HIS A 265 -0.75 11.50 13.82
CA HIS A 265 -0.89 11.58 15.29
C HIS A 265 -2.28 11.12 15.79
N TYR A 266 -3.21 10.86 14.87
CA TYR A 266 -4.56 10.37 15.19
C TYR A 266 -4.89 9.23 14.23
N TRP A 267 -4.57 7.96 14.56
CA TRP A 267 -5.26 6.79 14.00
C TRP A 267 -4.78 5.45 14.61
N PRO A 268 -5.42 4.99 15.69
CA PRO A 268 -5.35 3.57 16.10
C PRO A 268 -6.22 2.65 15.22
N GLY A 269 -7.12 3.20 14.40
CA GLY A 269 -8.22 2.48 13.77
C GLY A 269 -7.92 1.77 12.45
N LEU A 270 -7.23 2.41 11.50
CA LEU A 270 -7.01 1.86 10.15
C LEU A 270 -5.82 0.88 10.06
N LEU A 271 -5.03 0.78 11.13
CA LEU A 271 -4.06 -0.32 11.33
C LEU A 271 -4.73 -1.67 11.62
N ARG A 272 -6.07 -1.78 11.54
CA ARG A 272 -6.81 -3.02 11.82
C ARG A 272 -7.04 -3.94 10.63
N ARG A 273 -7.03 -3.46 9.38
CA ARG A 273 -7.29 -4.32 8.19
C ARG A 273 -6.06 -4.62 7.32
N GLU A 274 -5.07 -3.73 7.26
CA GLU A 274 -3.76 -4.00 6.62
C GLU A 274 -2.64 -4.27 7.65
N GLY A 275 -3.05 -4.53 8.89
CA GLY A 275 -2.20 -4.46 10.08
C GLY A 275 -1.28 -5.64 10.30
N CYS A 276 -1.55 -6.82 9.76
CA CYS A 276 -0.83 -8.02 10.18
C CYS A 276 0.60 -8.06 9.63
N LEU A 277 0.79 -7.77 8.34
CA LEU A 277 2.13 -7.66 7.75
C LEU A 277 2.92 -6.48 8.33
N ILE A 278 2.26 -5.31 8.48
CA ILE A 278 2.91 -4.10 9.00
C ILE A 278 3.19 -4.23 10.50
N LYS A 279 2.35 -4.87 11.31
CA LYS A 279 2.61 -5.17 12.73
C LYS A 279 3.65 -6.27 12.89
N ALA A 280 3.68 -7.30 12.05
CA ALA A 280 4.73 -8.32 12.07
C ALA A 280 6.10 -7.72 11.72
N MET A 281 6.14 -6.86 10.70
CA MET A 281 7.34 -6.09 10.38
C MET A 281 7.65 -5.06 11.48
N SER A 282 6.70 -4.25 11.97
CA SER A 282 6.92 -3.30 13.06
C SER A 282 7.25 -3.94 14.41
N ALA A 283 6.86 -5.19 14.67
CA ALA A 283 7.27 -5.94 15.86
C ALA A 283 8.70 -6.45 15.70
N LYS A 284 9.06 -6.98 14.52
CA LYS A 284 10.45 -7.33 14.17
C LYS A 284 11.37 -6.09 14.16
N PHE A 285 10.89 -4.95 13.66
CA PHE A 285 11.63 -3.68 13.56
C PHE A 285 11.55 -2.81 14.81
N GLY A 286 10.51 -2.93 15.64
CA GLY A 286 10.39 -2.22 16.92
C GLY A 286 11.48 -2.66 17.90
N ALA A 287 11.84 -3.95 17.87
CA ALA A 287 13.02 -4.49 18.54
C ALA A 287 14.35 -3.95 17.98
N TRP A 288 14.36 -3.42 16.75
CA TRP A 288 15.54 -2.84 16.11
C TRP A 288 15.67 -1.33 16.34
N SER A 289 14.56 -0.61 16.48
CA SER A 289 14.57 0.81 16.83
C SER A 289 15.24 1.04 18.20
N SER A 290 15.02 0.14 19.16
CA SER A 290 15.70 0.16 20.46
C SER A 290 17.20 -0.10 20.35
N LEU A 291 17.63 -0.96 19.43
CA LEU A 291 19.06 -1.25 19.18
C LEU A 291 19.81 -0.10 18.48
N LEU A 292 19.11 0.75 17.73
CA LEU A 292 19.71 1.92 17.07
C LEU A 292 19.78 3.15 17.98
N THR A 293 18.90 3.28 18.96
CA THR A 293 18.98 4.33 19.99
C THR A 293 20.04 4.06 21.06
N ASP A 294 20.43 2.79 21.25
CA ASP A 294 21.47 2.40 22.22
C ASP A 294 22.90 2.44 21.62
N ALA A 295 23.04 2.75 20.34
CA ALA A 295 24.31 2.78 19.61
C ALA A 295 24.81 4.20 19.24
N SER A 296 24.21 5.25 19.84
CA SER A 296 24.61 6.66 19.67
C SER A 296 25.03 7.31 20.98
#